data_AF-Q1KSD5-F1
#
_entry.id   AF-Q1KSD5-F1
#
_cell.length_a   1.000
_cell.length_b   1.000
_cell.length_c   1.000
_cell.angle_alpha   90.00
_cell.angle_beta   90.00
_cell.angle_gamma   90.00
#
_symmetry.space_group_name_H-M   'P 1'
#
loop_
_entity.id
_entity.type
_entity.pdbx_description
1 polymer ?
#
loop_
_entity_poly.entity_id
_entity_poly.type
_entity_poly.pdbx_seq_one_letter_code
_entity_poly.pdbx_strand_id
1 'polypeptide(L)'
;QKQTRAGQRTRFKAFVAIGDYNGHVGLGVKCSKEVATAIRGAIILAKLSIVPVRRGYWGNKIGKPHTVPCKVTGRCGSVLVPSAVISLLCSAFTHIPQITPLQKEE
;
A
#
# COMPACT_ATOMS: atom_id res chain seq x y z
N GLN A 1 -0.35 -17.33 -12.06
CA GLN A 1 -0.87 -18.71 -12.27
C GLN A 1 0.31 -19.70 -12.31
N LYS A 2 0.15 -20.98 -11.93
CA LYS A 2 1.22 -22.00 -12.09
C LYS A 2 0.69 -23.20 -12.86
N GLN A 3 1.28 -23.48 -14.02
CA GLN A 3 0.94 -24.65 -14.82
C GLN A 3 1.53 -25.91 -14.18
N THR A 4 0.75 -27.00 -14.16
CA THR A 4 1.21 -28.33 -13.75
C THR A 4 0.84 -29.36 -14.80
N ARG A 5 1.42 -30.56 -14.71
CA ARG A 5 1.15 -31.67 -15.65
C ARG A 5 -0.33 -32.09 -15.67
N ALA A 6 -1.07 -31.82 -14.59
CA ALA A 6 -2.50 -32.08 -14.46
C ALA A 6 -3.37 -30.83 -14.69
N GLY A 7 -2.84 -29.79 -15.33
CA GLY A 7 -3.56 -28.54 -15.64
C GLY A 7 -3.12 -27.33 -14.81
N GLN A 8 -3.87 -26.24 -14.97
CA GLN A 8 -3.53 -24.93 -14.40
C GLN A 8 -3.93 -24.84 -12.92
N ARG A 9 -2.98 -24.48 -12.05
CA ARG A 9 -3.26 -24.16 -10.64
C ARG A 9 -3.24 -22.64 -10.45
N THR A 10 -4.42 -22.08 -10.23
CA THR A 10 -4.59 -20.65 -9.92
C THR A 10 -4.34 -20.40 -8.43
N ARG A 11 -3.76 -19.23 -8.13
CA ARG A 11 -3.63 -18.67 -6.79
C ARG A 11 -3.92 -17.18 -6.90
N PHE A 12 -4.68 -16.66 -5.96
CA PHE A 12 -4.95 -15.24 -5.87
C PHE A 12 -3.84 -14.57 -5.07
N LYS A 13 -3.36 -13.42 -5.56
CA LYS A 13 -2.43 -12.56 -4.85
C LYS A 13 -3.20 -11.34 -4.37
N ALA A 14 -3.27 -11.15 -3.05
CA ALA A 14 -3.89 -9.99 -2.44
C ALA A 14 -2.80 -9.03 -1.95
N PHE A 15 -2.99 -7.75 -2.25
CA PHE A 15 -2.24 -6.64 -1.68
C PHE A 15 -3.16 -5.89 -0.72
N VAL A 16 -2.67 -5.60 0.47
CA VAL A 16 -3.42 -4.86 1.51
C VAL A 16 -2.53 -3.75 2.03
N ALA A 17 -3.05 -2.52 2.00
CA ALA A 17 -2.47 -1.37 2.67
C ALA A 17 -3.26 -1.07 3.94
N ILE A 18 -2.56 -0.81 5.04
CA ILE A 18 -3.12 -0.43 6.33
C ILE A 18 -2.46 0.89 6.74
N GLY A 19 -3.21 1.81 7.34
CA GLY A 19 -2.65 3.01 7.95
C GLY A 19 -3.61 3.62 8.95
N ASP A 20 -3.07 4.36 9.90
CA ASP A 20 -3.81 5.00 10.99
C ASP A 20 -4.04 6.51 10.77
N TYR A 21 -3.82 7.00 9.54
CA TYR A 21 -3.85 8.42 9.14
C TYR A 21 -2.98 9.36 10.00
N ASN A 22 -2.27 8.83 10.98
CA ASN A 22 -1.47 9.55 11.98
C ASN A 22 0.04 9.34 11.75
N GLY A 23 0.40 8.81 10.58
CA GLY A 23 1.80 8.64 10.18
C GLY A 23 2.31 7.22 10.34
N HIS A 24 1.46 6.21 10.46
CA HIS A 24 1.88 4.81 10.32
C HIS A 24 1.22 4.21 9.08
N VAL A 25 2.04 3.56 8.24
CA VAL A 25 1.57 2.85 7.05
C VAL A 25 2.22 1.48 7.01
N GLY A 26 1.44 0.44 6.73
CA GLY A 26 1.89 -0.93 6.55
C GLY A 26 1.37 -1.49 5.22
N LEU A 27 2.18 -2.32 4.57
CA LEU A 27 1.81 -2.99 3.33
C LEU A 27 2.07 -4.49 3.45
N GLY A 28 1.05 -5.27 3.13
CA GLY A 28 1.08 -6.72 3.20
C GLY A 28 0.71 -7.35 1.87
N VAL A 29 1.42 -8.41 1.51
CA VAL A 29 1.16 -9.17 0.29
C VAL A 29 1.08 -10.65 0.63
N LYS A 30 -0.02 -11.30 0.25
CA LYS A 30 -0.17 -12.74 0.44
C LYS A 30 -0.74 -13.39 -0.81
N CYS A 31 -0.30 -14.62 -1.08
CA CYS A 31 -0.91 -15.46 -2.10
C CYS A 31 -1.55 -16.71 -1.48
N SER A 32 -2.77 -17.05 -1.87
CA SER A 32 -3.49 -18.23 -1.40
C SER A 32 -4.46 -18.74 -2.49
N LYS A 33 -4.99 -19.96 -2.32
CA LYS A 33 -5.97 -20.53 -3.26
C LYS A 33 -7.35 -19.88 -3.14
N GLU A 34 -7.71 -19.47 -1.92
CA GLU A 34 -8.96 -18.80 -1.63
C GLU A 34 -8.70 -17.30 -1.38
N VAL A 35 -9.63 -16.47 -1.84
CA VAL A 35 -9.53 -15.02 -1.72
C VAL A 35 -9.62 -14.57 -0.26
N ALA A 36 -10.55 -15.13 0.51
CA ALA A 36 -10.75 -14.75 1.92
C ALA A 36 -9.51 -15.03 2.78
N THR A 37 -8.85 -16.18 2.59
CA THR A 37 -7.64 -16.54 3.34
C THR A 37 -6.42 -15.72 2.90
N ALA A 38 -6.34 -15.34 1.62
CA ALA A 38 -5.32 -14.40 1.13
C ALA A 38 -5.46 -13.03 1.81
N ILE A 39 -6.67 -12.47 1.87
CA ILE A 39 -6.92 -11.15 2.46
C ILE A 39 -6.63 -11.17 3.96
N ARG A 40 -7.17 -12.14 4.71
CA ARG A 40 -6.95 -12.23 6.16
C ARG A 40 -5.47 -12.34 6.52
N GLY A 41 -4.70 -13.14 5.77
CA GLY A 41 -3.28 -13.26 6.01
C GLY A 41 -2.45 -12.07 5.50
N ALA A 42 -2.90 -11.36 4.46
CA ALA A 42 -2.27 -10.12 4.02
C ALA A 42 -2.46 -9.00 5.05
N ILE A 43 -3.61 -8.94 5.74
CA ILE A 43 -3.85 -8.00 6.85
C ILE A 43 -2.86 -8.25 7.99
N ILE A 44 -2.65 -9.51 8.38
CA ILE A 44 -1.69 -9.86 9.44
C ILE A 44 -0.28 -9.43 9.05
N LEU A 45 0.14 -9.73 7.81
CA LEU A 45 1.45 -9.31 7.30
C LEU A 45 1.59 -7.79 7.25
N ALA A 46 0.55 -7.06 6.84
CA ALA A 46 0.55 -5.59 6.81
C ALA A 46 0.66 -4.98 8.22
N LYS A 47 0.08 -5.63 9.24
CA LYS A 47 0.23 -5.20 10.64
C LYS A 47 1.63 -5.46 11.20
N LEU A 48 2.34 -6.47 10.69
CA LEU A 48 3.73 -6.75 11.09
C LEU A 48 4.73 -5.79 10.43
N SER A 49 4.43 -5.31 9.22
CA SER A 49 5.30 -4.44 8.42
C SER A 49 4.97 -2.94 8.56
N ILE A 50 4.50 -2.51 9.73
CA ILE A 50 4.16 -1.09 9.95
C ILE A 50 5.43 -0.25 9.97
N VAL A 51 5.47 0.77 9.11
CA VAL A 51 6.56 1.73 9.01
C VAL A 51 6.04 3.12 9.43
N PRO A 52 6.74 3.83 10.32
CA PRO A 52 6.42 5.22 10.63
C PRO A 52 6.84 6.13 9.48
N VAL A 53 5.91 6.98 9.04
CA VAL A 53 6.07 8.00 8.01
C VAL A 53 6.28 9.34 8.69
N ARG A 54 7.45 9.94 8.43
CA ARG A 54 7.79 11.26 8.96
C ARG A 54 6.97 12.33 8.23
N ARG A 55 6.11 13.02 8.97
CA ARG A 55 5.31 14.16 8.49
C ARG A 55 6.03 15.48 8.81
N GLY A 56 5.78 16.49 8.00
CA GLY A 56 6.36 17.83 8.08
C GLY A 56 5.41 18.89 7.51
N TYR A 57 5.99 20.04 7.17
CA TYR A 57 5.27 21.22 6.69
C TYR A 57 5.91 21.68 5.38
N TRP A 58 5.08 22.20 4.46
CA TRP A 58 5.59 22.88 3.28
C TRP A 58 5.61 24.37 3.56
N GLY A 59 6.80 24.93 3.84
CA GLY A 59 6.97 26.36 4.11
C GLY A 59 6.77 26.73 5.59
N ASN A 60 5.52 26.85 6.06
CA ASN A 60 5.23 27.40 7.39
C ASN A 60 4.77 26.34 8.40
N LYS A 61 5.30 26.40 9.63
CA LYS A 61 4.96 25.47 10.73
C LYS A 61 3.66 25.90 11.42
N ILE A 62 2.53 25.74 10.75
CA ILE A 62 1.20 26.08 11.28
C ILE A 62 0.35 24.82 11.44
N GLY A 63 -0.18 24.60 12.64
CA GLY A 63 -1.13 23.52 12.93
C GLY A 63 -0.48 22.13 13.04
N LYS A 64 -1.17 21.11 12.53
CA LYS A 64 -0.66 19.72 12.48
C LYS A 64 0.14 19.49 11.20
N PRO A 65 1.15 18.60 11.21
CA PRO A 65 2.02 18.38 10.04
C PRO A 65 1.21 17.76 8.90
N HIS A 66 1.11 18.44 7.76
CA HIS A 66 0.19 18.08 6.65
C HIS A 66 0.91 17.65 5.37
N THR A 67 2.24 17.75 5.30
CA THR A 67 3.02 17.43 4.09
C THR A 67 4.23 16.55 4.40
N VAL A 68 4.82 15.88 3.41
CA VAL A 68 6.10 15.17 3.57
C VAL A 68 7.25 16.20 3.59
N PRO A 69 8.21 16.11 4.53
CA PRO A 69 9.24 17.14 4.71
C PRO A 69 10.29 17.21 3.61
N CYS A 70 10.43 16.17 2.78
CA CYS A 70 11.42 16.09 1.72
C CYS A 70 10.87 15.34 0.51
N LYS A 71 11.47 15.59 -0.66
CA LYS A 71 11.20 14.80 -1.86
C LYS A 71 11.83 13.42 -1.70
N VAL A 72 11.04 12.43 -1.29
CA VAL A 72 11.43 11.02 -1.24
C VAL A 72 11.27 10.39 -2.62
N THR A 73 12.19 9.53 -3.04
CA THR A 73 12.02 8.68 -4.22
C THR A 73 11.90 7.22 -3.76
N GLY A 74 10.90 6.51 -4.27
CA GLY A 74 10.73 5.08 -4.04
C GLY A 74 10.97 4.30 -5.34
N ARG A 75 11.73 3.21 -5.29
CA ARG A 75 11.95 2.34 -6.45
C ARG A 75 11.42 0.93 -6.16
N CYS A 76 10.59 0.40 -7.06
CA CYS A 76 10.15 -0.98 -7.04
C CYS A 76 10.31 -1.57 -8.44
N GLY A 77 11.36 -2.38 -8.65
CA GLY A 77 11.73 -2.90 -9.96
C GLY A 77 12.13 -1.79 -10.95
N SER A 78 11.42 -1.70 -12.07
CA SER A 78 11.59 -0.66 -13.09
C SER A 78 10.86 0.64 -12.75
N VAL A 79 9.91 0.63 -11.80
CA VAL A 79 9.10 1.79 -11.47
C VAL A 79 9.82 2.65 -10.43
N LEU A 80 10.04 3.92 -10.77
CA LEU A 80 10.53 4.96 -9.86
C LEU A 80 9.37 5.91 -9.58
N VAL A 81 8.94 5.99 -8.32
CA VAL A 81 7.88 6.89 -7.86
C VAL A 81 8.53 8.07 -7.17
N PRO A 82 8.60 9.25 -7.82
CA PRO A 82 8.99 10.48 -7.16
C PRO A 82 7.85 10.99 -6.28
N SER A 83 8.12 11.33 -5.03
CA SER A 83 7.14 11.82 -4.03
C SER A 83 6.39 13.11 -4.41
N ALA A 84 6.80 13.82 -5.46
CA ALA A 84 6.13 15.04 -5.91
C ALA A 84 4.65 14.81 -6.30
N VAL A 85 4.26 13.57 -6.62
CA VAL A 85 2.86 13.20 -6.93
C VAL A 85 2.02 12.82 -5.69
N ILE A 86 2.64 12.49 -4.54
CA ILE A 86 1.89 12.00 -3.37
C ILE A 86 1.19 13.14 -2.61
N SER A 87 1.74 14.36 -2.62
CA SER A 87 1.06 15.53 -2.01
C SER A 87 -0.20 15.95 -2.78
N LEU A 88 -0.23 15.77 -4.09
CA LEU A 88 -1.39 16.06 -4.96
C LEU A 88 -2.47 14.97 -4.91
N LEU A 89 -2.11 13.71 -4.62
CA LEU A 89 -3.05 12.60 -4.48
C LEU A 89 -3.68 12.50 -3.08
N CYS A 90 -3.07 13.11 -2.06
CA CYS A 90 -3.55 13.01 -0.67
C CYS A 90 -4.90 13.72 -0.44
N SER A 91 -5.21 14.78 -1.19
CA SER A 91 -6.51 15.46 -1.16
C SER A 91 -7.64 14.70 -1.87
N ALA A 92 -7.31 13.79 -2.79
CA ALA A 92 -8.30 12.99 -3.52
C ALA A 92 -8.60 11.63 -2.86
N PHE A 93 -7.73 11.16 -1.95
CA PHE A 93 -7.86 9.82 -1.34
C PHE A 93 -8.54 9.80 0.03
N THR A 94 -8.78 10.97 0.65
CA THR A 94 -9.53 11.06 1.92
C THR A 94 -11.02 10.78 1.78
N HIS A 95 -11.53 10.62 0.55
CA HIS A 95 -12.93 10.31 0.26
C HIS A 95 -13.13 8.99 -0.49
N ILE A 96 -12.28 7.98 -0.23
CA ILE A 96 -12.58 6.59 -0.59
C ILE A 96 -12.39 5.74 0.66
N PRO A 97 -13.46 5.44 1.42
CA PRO A 97 -13.41 4.28 2.29
C PRO A 97 -13.28 3.04 1.41
N GLN A 98 -12.82 1.94 2.01
CA GLN A 98 -12.76 0.58 1.45
C GLN A 98 -11.44 0.24 0.75
N ILE A 99 -10.62 -0.54 1.47
CA ILE A 99 -10.22 -1.90 1.05
C ILE A 99 -10.32 -2.06 -0.48
N THR A 100 -9.35 -1.53 -1.22
CA THR A 100 -9.19 -1.94 -2.62
C THR A 100 -8.37 -3.22 -2.61
N PRO A 101 -8.95 -4.39 -2.93
CA PRO A 101 -8.14 -5.49 -3.39
C PRO A 101 -7.53 -5.02 -4.71
N LEU A 102 -6.27 -4.57 -4.69
CA LEU A 102 -5.48 -4.48 -5.91
C LEU A 102 -5.30 -5.93 -6.41
N GLN A 103 -6.33 -6.46 -7.08
CA GLN A 103 -6.21 -7.62 -7.93
C GLN A 103 -5.34 -7.17 -9.09
N LYS A 104 -4.05 -7.52 -9.03
CA LYS A 104 -3.21 -7.42 -10.20
C LYS A 104 -3.75 -8.47 -11.18
N GLU A 105 -4.56 -8.01 -12.14
CA GLU A 105 -4.85 -8.75 -13.36
C GLU A 105 -3.52 -8.98 -14.10
N GLU A 106 -3.37 -10.25 -14.51
CA GLU A 106 -2.30 -10.91 -15.30
C GLU A 106 -0.86 -10.94 -14.76
#